data_AF-M6D6U1-F1
#
_entry.id   AF-M6D6U1-F1
#
_cell.length_a   1.000
_cell.length_b   1.000
_cell.length_c   1.000
_cell.angle_alpha   90.00
_cell.angle_beta   90.00
_cell.angle_gamma   90.00
#
_symmetry.space_group_name_H-M   'P 1'
#
loop_
_entity.id
_entity.type
_entity.pdbx_description
1 polymer ?
#
loop_
_entity_poly.entity_id
_entity_poly.type
_entity_poly.pdbx_seq_one_letter_code
_entity_poly.pdbx_strand_id
1 'polypeptide(L)'
;MVLWDDNEHTYEYVITMLMDVCKMTPEQAFGHAVEVDAQKKTVVFAGELEHAEHIQDLILNYGPDPLLPASKGSMSATLEG
;
A
#
# COMPACT_ATOMS: atom_id res chain seq x y z
N MET A 1 -7.39 7.50 -0.14
CA MET A 1 -6.13 7.00 -0.70
C MET A 1 -6.32 5.56 -1.13
N VAL A 2 -6.00 5.27 -2.38
CA VAL A 2 -6.21 4.00 -3.07
C VAL A 2 -4.85 3.40 -3.39
N LEU A 3 -4.63 2.14 -3.02
CA LEU A 3 -3.52 1.33 -3.51
C LEU A 3 -3.95 0.60 -4.77
N TRP A 4 -3.04 0.52 -5.72
CA TRP A 4 -3.22 -0.20 -6.98
C TRP A 4 -2.33 -1.42 -6.98
N ASP A 5 -2.92 -2.55 -7.39
CA ASP A 5 -2.18 -3.79 -7.53
C ASP A 5 -1.12 -3.66 -8.62
N ASP A 6 0.07 -4.16 -8.29
CA ASP A 6 1.07 -4.47 -9.27
C ASP A 6 1.61 -5.88 -8.94
N ASN A 7 1.98 -6.64 -9.97
CA ASN A 7 2.50 -7.99 -9.77
C ASN A 7 3.99 -7.97 -9.37
N GLU A 8 4.51 -6.85 -8.87
CA GLU A 8 5.92 -6.62 -8.57
C GLU A 8 6.19 -6.54 -7.05
N HIS A 9 5.20 -6.82 -6.20
CA HIS A 9 5.37 -6.85 -4.75
C HIS A 9 4.77 -8.11 -4.12
N THR A 10 5.37 -8.57 -3.04
CA THR A 10 4.87 -9.71 -2.25
C THR A 10 3.83 -9.26 -1.23
N TYR A 11 2.95 -10.19 -0.85
CA TYR A 11 1.98 -9.97 0.24
C TYR A 11 2.65 -9.49 1.54
N GLU A 12 3.80 -10.07 1.89
CA GLU A 12 4.52 -9.71 3.12
C GLU A 12 4.99 -8.25 3.09
N TYR A 13 5.46 -7.78 1.94
CA TYR A 13 5.82 -6.37 1.74
C TYR A 13 4.60 -5.46 1.89
N VAL A 14 3.49 -5.77 1.21
CA VAL A 14 2.27 -4.93 1.28
C VAL A 14 1.75 -4.84 2.72
N ILE A 15 1.71 -5.96 3.43
CA ILE A 15 1.27 -6.00 4.83
C ILE A 15 2.18 -5.16 5.73
N THR A 16 3.50 -5.32 5.59
CA THR A 16 4.48 -4.58 6.40
C THR A 16 4.40 -3.08 6.13
N MET A 17 4.29 -2.68 4.87
CA MET A 17 4.14 -1.28 4.47
C MET A 17 2.85 -0.66 5.05
N LEU A 18 1.73 -1.38 4.98
CA LEU A 18 0.45 -0.89 5.54
C LEU A 18 0.48 -0.78 7.06
N MET A 19 1.14 -1.72 7.74
CA MET A 19 1.33 -1.64 9.20
C MET A 19 2.22 -0.46 9.59
N ASP A 20 3.30 -0.19 8.85
CA ASP A 20 4.22 0.90 9.20
C ASP A 20 3.66 2.28 8.79
N VAL A 21 3.14 2.42 7.58
CA VAL A 21 2.66 3.73 7.09
C VAL A 21 1.26 4.05 7.61
N CYS A 22 0.32 3.12 7.46
CA CYS A 22 -1.09 3.34 7.82
C CYS A 22 -1.41 2.97 9.27
N LYS A 23 -0.42 2.49 10.05
CA LYS A 23 -0.57 2.05 11.45
C LYS A 23 -1.72 1.05 11.65
N MET A 24 -1.94 0.19 10.65
CA MET A 24 -2.94 -0.87 10.67
C MET A 24 -2.50 -2.06 11.52
N THR A 25 -3.47 -2.85 12.00
CA THR A 25 -3.15 -4.17 12.55
C THR A 25 -2.78 -5.15 11.43
N PRO A 26 -2.03 -6.23 11.73
CA PRO A 26 -1.70 -7.27 10.74
C PRO A 26 -2.93 -7.82 10.01
N GLU A 27 -4.03 -8.01 10.73
CA GLU A 27 -5.28 -8.54 10.18
C GLU A 27 -5.94 -7.58 9.19
N GLN A 28 -5.93 -6.28 9.50
CA GLN A 28 -6.44 -5.24 8.59
C GLN A 28 -5.56 -5.15 7.34
N ALA A 29 -4.24 -5.09 7.53
CA ALA A 29 -3.28 -5.01 6.45
C ALA A 29 -3.35 -6.25 5.53
N PHE A 30 -3.49 -7.44 6.11
CA PHE A 30 -3.72 -8.68 5.35
C PHE A 30 -5.01 -8.63 4.53
N GLY A 31 -6.10 -8.13 5.11
CA GLY A 31 -7.37 -7.95 4.39
C GLY A 31 -7.19 -7.06 3.15
N HIS A 32 -6.49 -5.93 3.29
CA HIS A 32 -6.20 -5.02 2.19
C HIS A 32 -5.26 -5.64 1.13
N ALA A 33 -4.26 -6.41 1.55
CA ALA A 33 -3.37 -7.11 0.62
C ALA A 33 -4.12 -8.15 -0.24
N VAL A 34 -5.07 -8.87 0.35
CA VAL A 34 -5.95 -9.79 -0.41
C VAL A 34 -6.91 -9.01 -1.32
N GLU A 35 -7.47 -7.90 -0.82
CA GLU A 35 -8.41 -7.09 -1.61
C GLU A 35 -7.76 -6.46 -2.83
N VAL A 36 -6.55 -5.91 -2.69
CA VAL A 36 -5.83 -5.27 -3.80
C VAL A 36 -5.47 -6.30 -4.88
N ASP A 37 -4.96 -7.47 -4.51
CA ASP A 37 -4.62 -8.55 -5.44
C ASP A 37 -5.85 -9.02 -6.24
N ALA A 38 -6.99 -9.17 -5.55
CA ALA A 38 -8.24 -9.65 -6.13
C ALA A 38 -8.99 -8.60 -6.96
N GLN A 39 -9.08 -7.36 -6.48
CA GLN A 39 -9.88 -6.28 -7.08
C GLN A 39 -9.04 -5.31 -7.92
N LYS A 40 -7.72 -5.50 -7.98
CA LYS A 40 -6.73 -4.62 -8.60
C LYS A 40 -6.59 -3.23 -7.96
N LYS A 41 -7.35 -2.97 -6.90
CA LYS A 41 -7.25 -1.78 -6.07
C LYS A 41 -7.85 -2.01 -4.68
N THR A 42 -7.42 -1.24 -3.69
CA THR A 42 -8.05 -1.21 -2.36
C THR A 42 -7.95 0.18 -1.75
N VAL A 43 -8.93 0.56 -0.93
CA VAL A 43 -8.92 1.84 -0.19
C VAL A 43 -8.35 1.61 1.20
N VAL A 44 -7.14 2.11 1.46
CA VAL A 44 -6.46 1.91 2.76
C VAL A 44 -6.58 3.10 3.69
N PHE A 45 -6.99 4.27 3.19
CA PHE A 45 -7.23 5.44 4.02
C PHE A 45 -8.37 6.28 3.45
N ALA A 46 -9.31 6.68 4.30
CA ALA A 46 -10.39 7.60 4.00
C ALA A 46 -10.46 8.66 5.12
N GLY A 47 -10.28 9.93 4.77
CA GLY A 47 -10.19 11.01 5.74
C GLY A 47 -9.80 12.33 5.09
N GLU A 48 -9.23 13.23 5.90
CA GLU A 48 -8.75 14.54 5.46
C GLU A 48 -7.68 14.41 4.37
N LEU A 49 -7.74 15.30 3.38
CA LEU A 49 -6.84 15.27 2.22
C LEU A 49 -5.37 15.38 2.65
N GLU A 50 -5.04 16.29 3.57
CA GLU A 50 -3.67 16.50 4.05
C GLU A 50 -3.06 15.21 4.65
N HIS A 51 -3.85 14.43 5.41
CA HIS A 51 -3.40 13.14 5.93
C HIS A 51 -3.22 12.11 4.82
N ALA A 52 -4.13 12.09 3.85
CA ALA A 52 -4.07 11.18 2.73
C ALA A 52 -2.84 11.46 1.84
N GLU A 53 -2.54 12.73 1.58
CA GLU A 53 -1.33 13.19 0.87
C GLU A 53 -0.07 12.74 1.60
N HIS A 54 0.01 12.96 2.91
CA HIS A 54 1.16 12.53 3.71
C HIS A 54 1.38 11.01 3.63
N ILE A 55 0.31 10.22 3.78
CA ILE A 55 0.38 8.75 3.68
C ILE A 55 0.82 8.33 2.27
N GLN A 56 0.30 8.97 1.22
CA GLN A 56 0.69 8.69 -0.16
C GLN A 56 2.20 8.92 -0.36
N ASP A 57 2.73 10.06 0.10
CA ASP A 57 4.16 10.38 0.01
C ASP A 57 5.03 9.34 0.73
N LEU A 58 4.59 8.86 1.89
CA LEU A 58 5.28 7.79 2.62
C LEU A 58 5.28 6.47 1.85
N ILE A 59 4.15 6.10 1.23
CA ILE A 59 4.05 4.87 0.42
C ILE A 59 4.95 4.99 -0.81
N LEU A 60 4.87 6.07 -1.58
CA LEU A 60 5.66 6.25 -2.80
C LEU A 60 7.17 6.24 -2.52
N ASN A 61 7.59 6.70 -1.34
CA ASN A 61 8.99 6.71 -0.90
C ASN A 61 9.40 5.50 -0.04
N TYR A 62 8.52 4.51 0.19
CA TYR A 62 8.82 3.37 1.06
C TYR A 62 9.96 2.49 0.51
N GLY A 63 10.12 2.45 -0.81
CA GLY A 63 11.20 1.73 -1.51
C GLY A 63 10.73 0.44 -2.17
N PRO A 64 11.66 -0.35 -2.74
CA PRO A 64 11.34 -1.62 -3.40
C PRO A 64 11.12 -2.76 -2.39
N ASP A 65 10.44 -3.81 -2.84
CA ASP A 65 10.31 -5.06 -2.11
C ASP A 65 11.66 -5.80 -2.00
N PRO A 66 12.26 -5.93 -0.81
CA PRO A 66 13.53 -6.64 -0.64
C PRO A 66 13.42 -8.16 -0.90
N LEU A 67 12.21 -8.72 -0.84
CA LEU A 67 11.94 -10.14 -1.08
C LEU A 67 11.78 -10.46 -2.56
N LEU A 68 11.49 -9.45 -3.40
CA LEU A 68 11.34 -9.61 -4.84
C LEU A 68 12.37 -8.75 -5.59
N PRO A 69 13.47 -9.34 -6.09
CA PRO A 69 14.53 -8.59 -6.79
C PRO A 69 14.07 -7.84 -8.06
N ALA A 70 12.90 -8.20 -8.60
CA ALA A 70 12.29 -7.53 -9.74
C ALA A 70 11.62 -6.20 -9.36
N SER A 71 11.25 -6.02 -8.08
CA SER A 71 10.69 -4.77 -7.56
C SER A 71 11.74 -3.66 -7.62
N LYS A 72 11.41 -2.57 -8.31
CA LYS A 72 12.34 -1.43 -8.51
C LYS A 72 11.92 -0.16 -7.77
N GLY A 73 10.75 -0.16 -7.14
CA GLY A 73 10.18 0.98 -6.45
C GLY A 73 9.03 0.50 -5.58
N SER A 74 8.33 1.44 -4.95
CA SER A 74 7.19 1.10 -4.10
C SER A 74 5.91 0.87 -4.91
N MET A 75 4.89 0.38 -4.21
CA MET A 75 3.53 0.25 -4.71
C MET A 75 2.95 1.58 -5.19
N SER A 76 2.06 1.48 -6.17
CA SER A 76 1.34 2.63 -6.70
C SER A 76 0.19 3.07 -5.79
N ALA A 77 0.17 4.35 -5.42
CA ALA A 77 -0.85 4.95 -4.56
C ALA A 77 -1.42 6.24 -5.18
N THR A 78 -2.75 6.39 -5.18
CA THR A 78 -3.43 7.60 -5.65
C THR A 78 -4.43 8.14 -4.64
N LEU A 79 -4.74 9.43 -4.74
CA LEU A 79 -5.83 10.05 -3.99
C LEU A 79 -7.05 10.14 -4.90
N GLU A 80 -8.07 9.34 -4.60
CA GLU A 80 -9.42 9.53 -5.16
C GLU A 80 -10.23 10.37 -4.17
N GLY A 81 -10.88 11.42 -4.67
CA GLY A 81 -11.71 12.37 -3.92
C GLY A 81 -13.15 12.39 -4.42
#